data_AF-A0A2A6RHR5-F1
#
_entry.id   AF-A0A2A6RHR5-F1
#
_cell.length_a   1.000
_cell.length_b   1.000
_cell.length_c   1.000
_cell.angle_alpha   90.00
_cell.angle_beta   90.00
_cell.angle_gamma   90.00
#
_symmetry.space_group_name_H-M   'P 1'
#
loop_
_entity.id
_entity.type
_entity.pdbx_description
1 polymer ?
#
loop_
_entity_poly.entity_id
_entity_poly.type
_entity_poly.pdbx_seq_one_letter_code
_entity_poly.pdbx_strand_id
1 'polypeptide(L)'
;MKGVMAETNHPLKRLVTMAADDVAAWLFGGPVLRVSTRPGTLPPPPEELDSDLVFFVTLAHGREVILHLEFQGPGTKRSMPLRMLDYQTRLTTTYRNMPVHSVVWYVGGVGARAVGFDKLTSTS
;
A
#
# COMPACT_ATOMS: atom_id res chain seq x y z
N MET A 1 -4.34 -31.65 12.23
CA MET A 1 -3.39 -30.94 11.33
C MET A 1 -4.05 -29.65 10.88
N LYS A 2 -3.61 -28.50 11.40
CA LYS A 2 -4.05 -27.17 10.94
C LYS A 2 -3.06 -26.69 9.89
N GLY A 3 -3.54 -26.51 8.65
CA GLY A 3 -2.73 -26.06 7.54
C GLY A 3 -2.06 -24.72 7.83
N VAL A 4 -0.75 -24.70 7.60
CA VAL A 4 0.09 -23.51 7.55
C VAL A 4 -0.41 -22.64 6.39
N MET A 5 -1.13 -21.56 6.71
CA MET A 5 -1.52 -20.52 5.74
C MET A 5 -0.98 -19.14 6.18
N ALA A 6 0.19 -19.12 6.82
CA ALA A 6 0.87 -17.89 7.25
C ALA A 6 2.02 -17.47 6.30
N GLU A 7 2.44 -18.32 5.35
CA GLU A 7 3.62 -18.05 4.52
C GLU A 7 3.33 -17.33 3.19
N THR A 8 2.08 -17.25 2.74
CA THR A 8 1.74 -16.78 1.38
C THR A 8 1.82 -15.25 1.21
N ASN A 9 1.83 -14.47 2.29
CA ASN A 9 1.89 -13.00 2.22
C ASN A 9 3.30 -12.45 1.97
N HIS A 10 4.34 -13.22 2.28
CA HIS A 10 5.72 -12.77 2.19
C HIS A 10 6.29 -12.74 0.75
N PRO A 11 5.96 -13.70 -0.15
CA PRO A 11 6.45 -13.70 -1.53
C PRO A 11 5.93 -12.53 -2.38
N LEU A 12 4.65 -12.18 -2.25
CA LEU A 12 4.08 -11.09 -3.04
C LEU A 12 4.63 -9.73 -2.61
N LYS A 13 4.77 -9.50 -1.30
CA LYS A 13 5.46 -8.31 -0.78
C LYS A 13 6.89 -8.23 -1.28
N ARG A 14 7.62 -9.36 -1.23
CA ARG A 14 8.98 -9.44 -1.74
C ARG A 14 9.04 -9.11 -3.24
N LEU A 15 8.11 -9.64 -4.03
CA LEU A 15 8.03 -9.33 -5.46
C LEU A 15 7.81 -7.84 -5.70
N VAL A 16 6.85 -7.23 -5.01
CA VAL A 16 6.57 -5.79 -5.14
C VAL A 16 7.77 -4.95 -4.72
N THR A 17 8.43 -5.28 -3.62
CA THR A 17 9.63 -4.57 -3.18
C THR A 17 10.79 -4.73 -4.16
N MET A 18 10.96 -5.90 -4.78
CA MET A 18 12.00 -6.14 -5.79
C MET A 18 11.73 -5.39 -7.10
N ALA A 19 10.46 -5.18 -7.45
CA ALA A 19 10.03 -4.50 -8.67
C ALA A 19 9.41 -3.11 -8.36
N ALA A 20 9.87 -2.43 -7.30
CA ALA A 20 9.19 -1.25 -6.78
C ALA A 20 9.10 -0.10 -7.81
N ASP A 21 10.17 0.12 -8.58
CA ASP A 21 10.19 1.11 -9.66
C ASP A 21 9.16 0.79 -10.75
N ASP A 22 9.10 -0.46 -11.20
CA ASP A 22 8.17 -0.91 -12.24
C ASP A 22 6.72 -0.85 -11.77
N VAL A 23 6.45 -1.28 -10.53
CA VAL A 23 5.11 -1.22 -9.92
C VAL A 23 4.66 0.23 -9.78
N ALA A 24 5.52 1.13 -9.31
CA ALA A 24 5.19 2.55 -9.20
C ALA A 24 4.94 3.16 -10.59
N ALA A 25 5.79 2.88 -11.57
CA ALA A 25 5.62 3.38 -12.93
C ALA A 25 4.30 2.91 -13.55
N TRP A 26 3.94 1.64 -13.34
CA TRP A 26 2.67 1.08 -13.78
C TRP A 26 1.47 1.78 -13.13
N LEU A 27 1.46 1.92 -11.79
CA LEU A 27 0.34 2.51 -11.06
C LEU A 27 0.17 4.02 -11.33
N PHE A 28 1.26 4.76 -11.56
CA PHE A 28 1.20 6.18 -11.91
C PHE A 28 1.06 6.44 -13.42
N GLY A 29 1.05 5.39 -14.25
CA GLY A 29 0.85 5.49 -15.69
C GLY A 29 1.98 6.17 -16.45
N GLY A 30 3.22 6.12 -15.94
CA GLY A 30 4.36 6.78 -16.54
C GLY A 30 5.68 6.58 -15.79
N PRO A 31 6.81 7.02 -16.36
CA PRO A 31 8.12 6.83 -15.74
C PRO A 31 8.23 7.53 -14.38
N VAL A 32 8.92 6.88 -13.46
CA VAL A 32 9.32 7.43 -12.16
C VAL A 32 10.82 7.67 -12.16
N LEU A 33 11.29 8.72 -11.47
CA LEU A 33 12.72 9.02 -11.36
C LEU A 33 13.39 8.16 -10.29
N ARG A 34 12.67 7.88 -9.20
CA ARG A 34 13.20 7.13 -8.06
C ARG A 34 12.06 6.58 -7.22
N VAL A 35 12.19 5.34 -6.78
CA VAL A 35 11.45 4.78 -5.65
C VAL A 35 12.41 4.49 -4.50
N SER A 36 12.00 4.82 -3.28
CA SER A 36 12.74 4.43 -2.08
C SER A 36 11.81 3.96 -0.98
N THR A 37 12.33 3.08 -0.12
CA THR A 37 11.73 2.76 1.16
C THR A 37 12.48 3.53 2.24
N ARG A 38 11.76 4.06 3.24
CA ARG A 38 12.40 4.63 4.43
C ARG A 38 12.29 3.60 5.56
N PRO A 39 13.36 3.34 6.33
CA PRO A 39 13.27 2.53 7.55
C PRO A 39 12.15 3.08 8.44
N GLY A 40 11.28 2.19 8.94
CA GLY A 40 9.97 2.53 9.51
C GLY A 40 10.04 3.49 10.69
N THR A 41 9.73 4.76 10.45
CA THR A 41 9.38 5.74 11.49
C THR A 41 7.88 5.70 11.84
N LEU A 42 7.10 4.95 11.06
CA LEU A 42 5.68 4.72 11.31
C LEU A 42 5.55 3.47 12.19
N PRO A 43 5.14 3.59 13.46
CA PRO A 43 4.80 2.42 14.23
C PRO A 43 3.64 1.71 13.53
N PRO A 44 3.66 0.38 13.40
CA PRO A 44 2.50 -0.34 12.91
C PRO A 44 1.31 -0.11 13.86
N PRO A 45 0.06 -0.17 13.37
CA PRO A 45 -1.10 -0.25 14.25
C PRO A 45 -0.93 -1.41 15.26
N PRO A 46 -1.43 -1.29 16.51
CA PRO A 46 -1.23 -2.30 17.56
C PRO A 46 -1.67 -3.73 17.19
N GLU A 47 -2.53 -3.87 16.19
CA GLU A 47 -3.09 -5.14 15.72
C GLU A 47 -2.57 -5.58 14.34
N GLU A 48 -1.80 -4.74 13.65
CA GLU A 48 -1.30 -4.99 12.29
C GLU A 48 0.20 -5.25 12.33
N LEU A 49 0.54 -6.43 12.83
CA LEU A 49 1.82 -7.04 12.50
C LEU A 49 1.78 -7.36 11.00
N ASP A 50 2.48 -6.54 10.23
CA ASP A 50 3.21 -6.96 9.03
C ASP A 50 2.48 -6.85 7.68
N SER A 51 1.66 -5.83 7.34
CA SER A 51 0.94 -5.82 6.03
C SER A 51 0.85 -4.57 5.14
N ASP A 52 1.61 -3.51 5.38
CA ASP A 52 1.69 -2.37 4.44
C ASP A 52 3.07 -2.24 3.77
N LEU A 53 3.07 -1.90 2.48
CA LEU A 53 4.24 -1.40 1.77
C LEU A 53 4.08 0.10 1.58
N VAL A 54 5.09 0.87 2.01
CA VAL A 54 5.13 2.32 1.84
C VAL A 54 6.38 2.69 1.05
N PHE A 55 6.15 3.28 -0.12
CA PHE A 55 7.18 3.74 -1.02
C PHE A 55 7.12 5.27 -1.17
N PHE A 56 8.30 5.90 -1.24
CA PHE A 56 8.45 7.30 -1.58
C PHE A 56 8.85 7.38 -3.04
N VAL A 57 7.99 7.96 -3.85
CA VAL A 57 8.12 7.97 -5.30
C VAL A 57 8.35 9.39 -5.78
N THR A 58 9.46 9.61 -6.48
CA THR A 58 9.70 10.84 -7.23
C THR A 58 9.23 10.61 -8.67
N LEU A 59 8.18 11.31 -9.10
CA LEU A 59 7.64 11.22 -10.46
C LEU A 59 8.55 11.92 -11.48
N ALA A 60 8.36 11.67 -12.77
CA ALA A 60 9.13 12.28 -13.87
C ALA A 60 9.26 13.82 -13.81
N HIS A 61 8.26 14.52 -13.27
CA HIS A 61 8.25 15.97 -13.12
C HIS A 61 8.82 16.47 -11.77
N GLY A 62 9.51 15.60 -11.02
CA GLY A 62 10.11 15.93 -9.73
C GLY A 62 9.15 15.96 -8.54
N ARG A 63 7.84 15.79 -8.76
CA ARG A 63 6.85 15.71 -7.67
C ARG A 63 7.06 14.45 -6.84
N GLU A 64 7.15 14.62 -5.51
CA GLU A 64 7.20 13.51 -4.57
C GLU A 64 5.79 13.09 -4.13
N VAL A 65 5.55 11.78 -4.09
CA VAL A 65 4.29 11.17 -3.63
C VAL A 65 4.60 9.94 -2.78
N ILE A 66 3.71 9.64 -1.84
CA ILE A 66 3.74 8.38 -1.09
C ILE A 66 2.86 7.39 -1.84
N LEU A 67 3.41 6.24 -2.21
CA LEU A 67 2.64 5.10 -2.67
C LEU A 67 2.50 4.12 -1.49
N HIS A 68 1.29 3.97 -1.00
CA HIS A 68 0.91 3.01 0.03
C HIS A 68 0.19 1.83 -0.63
N LEU A 69 0.66 0.61 -0.40
CA LEU A 69 0.16 -0.59 -1.04
C LEU A 69 -0.17 -1.65 0.01
N GLU A 70 -1.42 -2.11 -0.04
CA GLU A 70 -2.00 -3.03 0.93
C GLU A 70 -2.54 -4.28 0.23
N PHE A 71 -2.42 -5.44 0.86
CA PHE A 71 -2.90 -6.71 0.31
C PHE A 71 -4.09 -7.22 1.10
N GLN A 72 -5.18 -7.51 0.40
CA GLN A 72 -6.42 -8.03 1.00
C GLN A 72 -6.66 -9.47 0.56
N GLY A 73 -6.49 -10.42 1.49
CA GLY A 73 -6.70 -11.86 1.25
C GLY A 73 -7.91 -12.46 1.98
N PRO A 74 -8.27 -13.73 1.67
CA PRO A 74 -9.19 -14.51 2.49
C PRO A 74 -8.67 -14.59 3.94
N GLY A 75 -9.43 -14.07 4.89
CA GLY A 75 -9.05 -14.09 6.30
C GLY A 75 -8.71 -12.73 6.91
N THR A 76 -8.62 -11.65 6.13
CA THR A 76 -8.55 -10.32 6.72
C THR A 76 -9.88 -10.01 7.42
N LYS A 77 -9.82 -9.75 8.72
CA LYS A 77 -10.99 -9.57 9.59
C LYS A 77 -11.48 -8.12 9.64
N ARG A 78 -10.56 -7.16 9.54
CA ARG A 78 -10.86 -5.73 9.64
C ARG A 78 -11.31 -5.19 8.29
N SER A 79 -12.30 -4.30 8.31
CA SER A 79 -12.84 -3.63 7.12
C SER A 79 -11.75 -2.83 6.40
N MET A 80 -11.54 -3.09 5.10
CA MET A 80 -10.55 -2.39 4.28
C MET A 80 -10.68 -0.86 4.28
N PRO A 81 -11.90 -0.29 4.12
CA PRO A 81 -12.09 1.17 4.28
C PRO A 81 -11.58 1.74 5.60
N LEU A 82 -11.80 1.06 6.72
CA LEU A 82 -11.34 1.52 8.03
C LEU A 82 -9.81 1.46 8.14
N ARG A 83 -9.19 0.42 7.59
CA ARG A 83 -7.72 0.31 7.52
C ARG A 83 -7.13 1.43 6.67
N MET A 84 -7.70 1.69 5.49
CA MET A 84 -7.24 2.78 4.63
C MET A 84 -7.40 4.15 5.30
N LEU A 85 -8.49 4.39 6.03
CA LEU A 85 -8.66 5.63 6.78
C LEU A 85 -7.57 5.83 7.84
N ASP A 86 -7.25 4.79 8.61
CA ASP A 86 -6.19 4.84 9.61
C ASP A 86 -4.81 5.12 8.99
N TYR A 87 -4.48 4.41 7.92
CA TYR A 87 -3.20 4.57 7.23
C TYR A 87 -3.08 5.96 6.60
N GLN A 88 -4.12 6.43 5.92
CA GLN A 88 -4.16 7.77 5.33
C GLN A 88 -3.96 8.86 6.39
N THR A 89 -4.66 8.74 7.52
CA THR A 89 -4.52 9.68 8.66
C THR A 89 -3.09 9.69 9.17
N ARG A 90 -2.50 8.51 9.35
CA ARG A 90 -1.15 8.35 9.86
C ARG A 90 -0.10 8.92 8.89
N LEU A 91 -0.14 8.52 7.62
CA LEU A 91 0.80 8.95 6.59
C LEU A 91 0.73 10.46 6.37
N THR A 92 -0.47 11.04 6.31
CA THR A 92 -0.65 12.48 6.12
C THR A 92 -0.18 13.29 7.34
N THR A 93 -0.33 12.73 8.55
CA THR A 93 0.16 13.37 9.79
C THR A 93 1.68 13.30 9.89
N THR A 94 2.29 12.17 9.51
CA THR A 94 3.74 11.95 9.57
C THR A 94 4.48 12.70 8.45
N TYR A 95 3.96 12.68 7.23
CA TYR A 95 4.59 13.27 6.05
C TYR A 95 3.73 14.39 5.49
N ARG A 96 3.81 15.55 6.15
CA ARG A 96 3.07 16.73 5.72
C ARG A 96 3.46 17.14 4.31
N ASN A 97 2.47 17.59 3.53
CA ASN A 97 2.62 18.10 2.17
C ASN A 97 3.10 17.07 1.13
N MET A 98 3.08 15.77 1.46
CA MET A 98 3.33 14.72 0.48
C MET A 98 2.02 13.98 0.17
N PRO A 99 1.50 14.06 -1.07
CA PRO A 99 0.27 13.37 -1.44
C PRO A 99 0.41 11.85 -1.24
N VAL A 100 -0.61 11.23 -0.64
CA VAL A 100 -0.66 9.79 -0.42
C VAL A 100 -1.58 9.14 -1.44
N HIS A 101 -1.03 8.24 -2.25
CA HIS A 101 -1.76 7.37 -3.16
C HIS A 101 -1.83 5.97 -2.55
N SER A 102 -3.02 5.56 -2.10
CA SER A 102 -3.24 4.22 -1.53
C SER A 102 -3.84 3.28 -2.56
N VAL A 103 -3.29 2.09 -2.68
CA VAL A 103 -3.75 1.02 -3.56
C VAL A 103 -3.95 -0.25 -2.76
N VAL A 104 -5.10 -0.89 -2.94
CA VAL A 104 -5.39 -2.20 -2.34
C VAL A 104 -5.40 -3.26 -3.43
N TRP A 105 -4.59 -4.30 -3.27
CA TRP A 105 -4.64 -5.49 -4.11
C TRP A 105 -5.41 -6.60 -3.41
N TYR A 106 -6.56 -6.94 -3.99
CA TYR A 106 -7.39 -8.05 -3.52
C TYR A 106 -6.85 -9.36 -4.09
N VAL A 107 -6.23 -10.17 -3.24
CA VAL A 107 -5.62 -11.45 -3.59
C VAL A 107 -6.51 -12.60 -3.13
N GLY A 108 -6.80 -13.55 -4.02
CA GLY A 108 -7.60 -14.76 -3.71
C GLY A 108 -9.09 -14.49 -3.47
N GLY A 109 -9.95 -14.85 -4.44
CA GLY A 109 -11.41 -15.08 -4.33
C GLY A 109 -12.33 -13.93 -3.90
N VAL A 110 -11.90 -13.08 -2.96
CA VAL A 110 -12.65 -11.95 -2.39
C VAL A 110 -12.71 -10.78 -3.38
N GLY A 111 -11.69 -10.61 -4.23
CA GLY A 111 -11.63 -9.57 -5.26
C GLY A 111 -12.74 -9.65 -6.32
N ALA A 112 -13.32 -10.83 -6.56
CA ALA A 112 -14.43 -10.99 -7.50
C ALA A 112 -15.78 -10.48 -6.94
N ARG A 113 -15.88 -10.25 -5.63
CA ARG A 113 -17.07 -9.71 -4.95
C ARG A 113 -16.85 -8.33 -4.33
N ALA A 114 -15.61 -7.83 -4.30
CA ALA A 114 -15.25 -6.51 -3.83
C ALA A 114 -15.41 -5.49 -4.97
N VAL A 115 -16.64 -5.11 -5.28
CA VAL A 115 -16.94 -4.01 -6.21
C VAL A 115 -16.88 -2.70 -5.42
N GLY A 116 -15.89 -1.85 -5.68
CA GLY A 116 -15.85 -0.48 -5.16
C GLY A 116 -14.48 0.17 -5.24
N PHE A 117 -14.32 1.15 -6.15
CA PHE A 117 -13.21 2.09 -6.17
C PHE A 117 -13.62 3.34 -5.38
N ASP A 118 -13.06 3.56 -4.20
CA ASP A 118 -13.07 4.89 -3.59
C ASP A 118 -11.77 5.60 -3.95
N LYS A 119 -11.84 6.40 -5.02
CA LYS A 119 -10.77 7.32 -5.39
C LYS A 119 -10.80 8.50 -4.42
N LEU A 120 -10.19 8.34 -3.24
CA LEU A 120 -9.97 9.44 -2.30
C LEU A 120 -8.83 10.32 -2.81
N THR A 121 -9.13 11.27 -3.69
CA THR A 121 -8.20 12.38 -4.00
C THR A 121 -8.39 13.47 -2.96
N SER A 122 -7.42 13.63 -2.05
CA SER A 122 -7.32 14.83 -1.24
C SER A 122 -6.66 15.92 -2.10
N THR A 123 -7.46 16.88 -2.57
CA THR A 123 -6.96 18.16 -3.09
C THR A 123 -6.75 19.08 -1.89
N SER A 124 -5.50 19.47 -1.65
CA SER A 124 -5.15 20.68 -0.90
C SER A 124 -4.75 21.77 -1.87
#